data_AF-A0A250IKA4-F1
#
_entry.id   AF-A0A250IKA4-F1
#
_cell.length_a   1.000
_cell.length_b   1.000
_cell.length_c   1.000
_cell.angle_alpha   90.00
_cell.angle_beta   90.00
_cell.angle_gamma   90.00
#
_symmetry.space_group_name_H-M   'P 1'
#
loop_
_entity.id
_entity.type
_entity.pdbx_description
1 polymer ?
#
loop_
_entity_poly.entity_id
_entity_poly.type
_entity_poly.pdbx_seq_one_letter_code
_entity_poly.pdbx_strand_id
1 'polypeptide(L)'
;MPPWPSPGICGPSNPGGTQLDAHGGYLIRVESLGRLNLAALARQALVEDGAPPDTILALSIHDRRKIVRLALECPLTEGPQGARWYSAHQSLARNLSRSTGVTVHAYVYDPQEYEEVQAFGRGQHVGGERLIYKEVELPESLDGEFDDRAFARMQSRWPLGHLAWVFGVEREQLLGLRQLPTTRLRLDGAAAEIPLESLLRGIAA
;
A
#
# COMPACT_ATOMS: atom_id res chain seq x y z
N MET A 1 29.98 -4.82 31.01
CA MET A 1 29.23 -3.83 30.20
C MET A 1 28.24 -4.60 29.36
N PRO A 2 26.92 -4.34 29.47
CA PRO A 2 25.95 -4.96 28.58
C PRO A 2 26.16 -4.41 27.16
N PRO A 3 25.86 -5.19 26.10
CA PRO A 3 25.89 -4.69 24.74
C PRO A 3 24.84 -3.59 24.56
N TRP A 4 25.24 -2.50 23.92
CA TRP A 4 24.37 -1.40 23.52
C TRP A 4 23.28 -1.93 22.57
N PRO A 5 22.02 -1.47 22.68
CA PRO A 5 21.00 -1.84 21.70
C PRO A 5 21.44 -1.34 20.32
N SER A 6 21.34 -2.21 19.32
CA SER A 6 21.49 -1.83 17.91
C SER A 6 20.61 -0.59 17.65
N PRO A 7 21.10 0.43 16.93
CA PRO A 7 20.25 1.53 16.52
C PRO A 7 19.22 0.96 15.56
N GLY A 8 18.04 0.64 16.11
CA GLY A 8 16.87 0.35 15.30
C GLY A 8 16.66 1.57 14.43
N ILE A 9 16.59 1.35 13.13
CA ILE A 9 16.14 2.35 12.18
C ILE A 9 14.72 2.70 12.63
N CYS A 10 14.60 3.77 13.41
CA CYS A 10 13.31 4.29 13.85
C CYS A 10 12.59 4.74 12.57
N GLY A 11 11.69 3.88 12.09
CA GLY A 11 10.69 4.30 11.13
C GLY A 11 9.97 5.55 11.66
N PRO A 12 9.48 6.42 10.76
CA PRO A 12 8.90 7.68 11.16
C PRO A 12 7.78 7.42 12.18
N SER A 13 7.98 7.95 13.38
CA SER A 13 6.94 7.99 14.39
C SER A 13 5.93 9.02 13.90
N ASN A 14 4.69 8.60 13.63
CA ASN A 14 3.59 9.55 13.49
C ASN A 14 3.60 10.48 14.73
N PRO A 15 3.11 11.73 14.64
CA PRO A 15 2.94 12.63 15.80
C PRO A 15 1.95 12.14 16.88
N GLY A 16 1.67 10.82 16.95
CA GLY A 16 0.95 10.11 18.00
C GLY A 16 1.64 8.81 18.48
N GLY A 17 2.89 8.53 18.11
CA GLY A 17 3.70 7.45 18.69
C GLY A 17 3.30 6.00 18.33
N THR A 18 2.30 5.80 17.46
CA THR A 18 1.93 4.44 17.02
C THR A 18 2.77 4.01 15.82
N GLN A 19 3.62 3.01 16.01
CA GLN A 19 4.38 2.38 14.93
C GLN A 19 3.40 1.71 13.94
N LEU A 20 3.54 2.01 12.65
CA LEU A 20 2.74 1.39 11.60
C LEU A 20 3.22 -0.04 11.35
N ASP A 21 2.33 -1.02 11.40
CA ASP A 21 2.68 -2.39 11.04
C ASP A 21 3.04 -2.52 9.57
N ALA A 22 3.85 -3.54 9.28
CA ALA A 22 4.10 -3.99 7.93
C ALA A 22 2.79 -4.34 7.21
N HIS A 23 2.65 -3.87 5.97
CA HIS A 23 1.46 -4.07 5.16
C HIS A 23 1.75 -3.79 3.67
N GLY A 24 0.80 -4.15 2.82
CA GLY A 24 0.81 -3.77 1.42
C GLY A 24 -0.59 -3.45 0.92
N GLY A 25 -0.69 -3.25 -0.38
CA GLY A 25 -1.97 -3.03 -1.06
C GLY A 25 -1.78 -2.47 -2.45
N TYR A 26 -2.89 -2.04 -3.03
CA TYR A 26 -2.97 -1.49 -4.38
C TYR A 26 -3.63 -0.12 -4.34
N LEU A 27 -3.03 0.86 -5.01
CA LEU A 27 -3.50 2.24 -5.07
C LEU A 27 -3.97 2.59 -6.47
N ILE A 28 -5.17 3.16 -6.53
CA ILE A 28 -5.80 3.69 -7.74
C ILE A 28 -6.66 4.90 -7.37
N ARG A 29 -6.97 5.77 -8.34
CA ARG A 29 -7.93 6.87 -8.10
C ARG A 29 -9.38 6.39 -8.24
N VAL A 30 -10.28 6.98 -7.44
CA VAL A 30 -11.72 6.62 -7.37
C VAL A 30 -12.38 6.68 -8.75
N GLU A 31 -12.08 7.72 -9.54
CA GLU A 31 -12.66 7.95 -10.87
C GLU A 31 -12.39 6.81 -11.85
N SER A 32 -11.30 6.06 -11.66
CA SER A 32 -10.93 4.95 -12.53
C SER A 32 -11.75 3.68 -12.28
N LEU A 33 -12.50 3.62 -11.18
CA LEU A 33 -13.22 2.42 -10.77
C LEU A 33 -14.68 2.40 -11.23
N GLY A 34 -15.24 3.54 -11.67
CA GLY A 34 -16.62 3.63 -12.13
C GLY A 34 -16.85 2.68 -13.31
N ARG A 35 -17.73 1.69 -13.12
CA ARG A 35 -18.09 0.57 -14.05
C ARG A 35 -17.28 -0.73 -13.93
N LEU A 36 -16.34 -0.86 -12.99
CA LEU A 36 -15.66 -2.14 -12.79
C LEU A 36 -16.51 -3.10 -11.95
N ASN A 37 -16.51 -4.38 -12.35
CA ASN A 37 -16.88 -5.45 -11.43
C ASN A 37 -15.68 -5.80 -10.55
N LEU A 38 -15.50 -4.99 -9.50
CA LEU A 38 -14.34 -5.09 -8.62
C LEU A 38 -14.27 -6.46 -7.91
N ALA A 39 -15.42 -7.03 -7.54
CA ALA A 39 -15.51 -8.36 -6.94
C ALA A 39 -14.98 -9.45 -7.90
N ALA A 40 -15.41 -9.39 -9.17
CA ALA A 40 -14.96 -10.35 -10.18
C ALA A 40 -13.47 -10.22 -10.49
N LEU A 41 -12.96 -8.99 -10.59
CA LEU A 41 -11.52 -8.76 -10.82
C LEU A 41 -10.67 -9.24 -9.64
N ALA A 42 -11.13 -9.02 -8.40
CA ALA A 42 -10.45 -9.52 -7.21
C ALA A 42 -10.48 -11.05 -7.14
N ARG A 43 -11.62 -11.70 -7.41
CA ARG A 43 -11.70 -13.17 -7.49
C ARG A 43 -10.75 -13.74 -8.54
N GLN A 44 -10.71 -13.14 -9.74
CA GLN A 44 -9.80 -13.55 -10.79
C GLN A 44 -8.33 -13.43 -10.33
N ALA A 45 -7.99 -12.32 -9.68
CA ALA A 45 -6.67 -12.13 -9.12
C ALA A 45 -6.33 -13.18 -8.05
N LEU A 46 -7.26 -13.54 -7.15
CA LEU A 46 -7.03 -14.58 -6.15
C LEU A 46 -6.68 -15.93 -6.78
N VAL A 47 -7.35 -16.30 -7.89
CA VAL A 47 -7.06 -17.54 -8.62
C VAL A 47 -5.68 -17.49 -9.25
N GLU A 48 -5.33 -16.37 -9.89
CA GLU A 48 -4.02 -16.17 -10.52
C GLU A 48 -2.87 -16.17 -9.51
N ASP A 49 -3.12 -15.60 -8.33
CA ASP A 49 -2.17 -15.45 -7.23
C ASP A 49 -2.15 -16.68 -6.29
N GLY A 50 -3.01 -17.69 -6.50
CA GLY A 50 -3.10 -18.86 -5.62
C GLY A 50 -3.48 -18.52 -4.17
N ALA A 51 -4.25 -17.46 -3.97
CA ALA A 51 -4.61 -16.94 -2.66
C ALA A 51 -5.73 -17.78 -2.00
N PRO A 52 -5.85 -17.75 -0.65
CA PRO A 52 -6.91 -18.47 0.06
C PRO A 52 -8.32 -18.05 -0.39
N PRO A 53 -9.29 -18.98 -0.49
CA PRO A 53 -10.63 -18.70 -0.99
C PRO A 53 -11.49 -17.82 -0.05
N ASP A 54 -11.12 -17.76 1.23
CA ASP A 54 -11.76 -16.92 2.25
C ASP A 54 -11.20 -15.49 2.30
N THR A 55 -10.29 -15.14 1.38
CA THR A 55 -9.73 -13.79 1.27
C THR A 55 -10.81 -12.74 1.02
N ILE A 56 -10.73 -11.64 1.76
CA ILE A 56 -11.65 -10.50 1.68
C ILE A 56 -10.96 -9.37 0.90
N LEU A 57 -11.73 -8.60 0.12
CA LEU A 57 -11.25 -7.33 -0.42
C LEU A 57 -11.65 -6.19 0.52
N ALA A 58 -10.66 -5.55 1.13
CA ALA A 58 -10.78 -4.34 1.91
C ALA A 58 -10.52 -3.08 1.06
N LEU A 59 -11.37 -2.07 1.23
CA LEU A 59 -11.28 -0.78 0.54
C LEU A 59 -11.27 0.37 1.54
N SER A 60 -10.26 1.23 1.45
CA SER A 60 -10.14 2.46 2.24
C SER A 60 -9.94 3.64 1.30
N ILE A 61 -10.47 4.82 1.65
CA ILE A 61 -10.51 5.96 0.74
C ILE A 61 -9.99 7.22 1.41
N HIS A 62 -9.10 7.91 0.71
CA HIS A 62 -8.69 9.25 1.06
C HIS A 62 -9.50 10.28 0.27
N ASP A 63 -10.60 10.75 0.84
CA ASP A 63 -11.62 11.52 0.12
C ASP A 63 -11.13 12.79 -0.55
N ARG A 64 -10.22 13.54 0.08
CA ARG A 64 -9.71 14.81 -0.45
C ARG A 64 -8.92 14.63 -1.75
N ARG A 65 -8.25 13.48 -1.91
CA ARG A 65 -7.38 13.18 -3.06
C ARG A 65 -7.91 12.06 -3.93
N LYS A 66 -9.09 11.52 -3.57
CA LYS A 66 -9.80 10.46 -4.28
C LYS A 66 -8.89 9.24 -4.50
N ILE A 67 -8.10 8.89 -3.50
CA ILE A 67 -7.23 7.70 -3.53
C ILE A 67 -8.01 6.54 -2.93
N VAL A 68 -8.05 5.42 -3.63
CA VAL A 68 -8.57 4.15 -3.10
C VAL A 68 -7.39 3.25 -2.83
N ARG A 69 -7.28 2.78 -1.59
CA ARG A 69 -6.43 1.65 -1.23
C ARG A 69 -7.29 0.39 -1.21
N LEU A 70 -6.88 -0.56 -2.03
CA LEU A 70 -7.40 -1.92 -2.07
C LEU A 70 -6.42 -2.83 -1.35
N ALA A 71 -6.91 -3.73 -0.51
CA ALA A 71 -6.10 -4.72 0.19
C ALA A 71 -6.85 -6.06 0.21
N LEU A 72 -6.13 -7.13 -0.08
CA LEU A 72 -6.56 -8.49 0.17
C LEU A 72 -6.28 -8.83 1.64
N GLU A 73 -7.31 -9.20 2.38
CA GLU A 73 -7.24 -9.56 3.80
C GLU A 73 -7.45 -11.07 3.95
N CYS A 74 -6.39 -11.77 4.36
CA CYS A 74 -6.39 -13.16 4.82
C CYS A 74 -5.20 -13.39 5.78
N PRO A 75 -5.08 -14.56 6.46
CA PRO A 75 -4.00 -14.81 7.40
C PRO A 75 -2.58 -14.66 6.82
N LEU A 76 -2.41 -14.79 5.50
CA LEU A 76 -1.11 -14.62 4.83
C LEU A 76 -0.71 -13.15 4.63
N THR A 77 -1.63 -12.21 4.85
CA THR A 77 -1.47 -10.78 4.53
C THR A 77 -1.18 -9.90 5.75
N GLU A 78 -0.96 -10.52 6.92
CA GLU A 78 -0.66 -9.82 8.16
C GLU A 78 0.85 -9.65 8.40
N GLY A 79 1.23 -8.49 8.93
CA GLY A 79 2.60 -8.20 9.37
C GLY A 79 3.67 -8.31 8.27
N PRO A 80 4.93 -8.55 8.65
CA PRO A 80 6.07 -8.63 7.71
C PRO A 80 5.89 -9.72 6.64
N GLN A 81 5.28 -10.86 7.00
CA GLN A 81 4.95 -11.90 6.04
C GLN A 81 3.94 -11.39 5.01
N GLY A 82 2.92 -10.67 5.45
CA GLY A 82 1.94 -10.04 4.59
C GLY A 82 2.53 -9.02 3.63
N ALA A 83 3.41 -8.16 4.11
CA ALA A 83 4.16 -7.23 3.26
C ALA A 83 4.91 -7.98 2.14
N ARG A 84 5.60 -9.07 2.46
CA ARG A 84 6.28 -9.93 1.46
C ARG A 84 5.31 -10.62 0.52
N TRP A 85 4.15 -11.04 1.00
CA TRP A 85 3.09 -11.61 0.16
C TRP A 85 2.67 -10.59 -0.92
N TYR A 86 2.45 -9.33 -0.57
CA TYR A 86 2.11 -8.28 -1.54
C TYR A 86 3.20 -8.00 -2.57
N SER A 87 4.48 -8.25 -2.27
CA SER A 87 5.58 -8.11 -3.25
C SER A 87 5.45 -9.13 -4.40
N ALA A 88 4.94 -10.34 -4.10
CA ALA A 88 4.82 -11.44 -5.04
C ALA A 88 3.45 -11.53 -5.76
N HIS A 89 2.39 -10.94 -5.20
CA HIS A 89 1.02 -11.12 -5.70
C HIS A 89 0.48 -9.83 -6.31
N GLN A 90 0.63 -9.71 -7.63
CA GLN A 90 0.36 -8.49 -8.39
C GLN A 90 -0.80 -8.62 -9.38
N SER A 91 -1.52 -9.75 -9.34
CA SER A 91 -2.56 -10.03 -10.32
C SER A 91 -3.71 -9.03 -10.23
N LEU A 92 -4.04 -8.53 -9.02
CA LEU A 92 -5.06 -7.49 -8.87
C LEU A 92 -4.65 -6.17 -9.54
N ALA A 93 -3.40 -5.70 -9.33
CA ALA A 93 -2.90 -4.49 -9.99
C ALA A 93 -2.90 -4.62 -11.52
N ARG A 94 -2.47 -5.78 -12.03
CA ARG A 94 -2.48 -6.09 -13.48
C ARG A 94 -3.90 -6.09 -14.04
N ASN A 95 -4.84 -6.75 -13.36
CA ASN A 95 -6.22 -6.87 -13.83
C ASN A 95 -6.96 -5.53 -13.78
N LEU A 96 -6.74 -4.73 -12.73
CA LEU A 96 -7.27 -3.37 -12.63
C LEU A 96 -6.70 -2.44 -13.71
N SER A 97 -5.37 -2.41 -13.88
CA SER A 97 -4.75 -1.54 -14.90
C SER A 97 -5.15 -1.93 -16.33
N ARG A 98 -5.37 -3.23 -16.59
CA ARG A 98 -5.91 -3.71 -17.87
C ARG A 98 -7.34 -3.23 -18.09
N SER A 99 -8.21 -3.38 -17.08
CA SER A 99 -9.65 -3.09 -17.21
C SER A 99 -9.95 -1.59 -17.24
N THR A 100 -9.15 -0.79 -16.55
CA THR A 100 -9.34 0.67 -16.45
C THR A 100 -8.53 1.46 -17.47
N GLY A 101 -7.47 0.86 -18.02
CA GLY A 101 -6.51 1.55 -18.89
C GLY A 101 -5.61 2.55 -18.16
N VAL A 102 -5.73 2.71 -16.84
CA VAL A 102 -4.88 3.59 -16.02
C VAL A 102 -3.74 2.82 -15.35
N THR A 103 -2.77 3.56 -14.81
CA THR A 103 -1.72 2.98 -13.98
C THR A 103 -2.24 2.65 -12.59
N VAL A 104 -1.95 1.43 -12.11
CA VAL A 104 -2.24 0.96 -10.75
C VAL A 104 -0.92 0.65 -10.06
N HIS A 105 -0.78 1.09 -8.82
CA HIS A 105 0.46 0.91 -8.06
C HIS A 105 0.22 -0.13 -6.97
N ALA A 106 0.96 -1.23 -7.01
CA ALA A 106 1.10 -2.11 -5.88
C ALA A 106 2.22 -1.58 -4.97
N TYR A 107 2.02 -1.64 -3.66
CA TYR A 107 3.00 -1.15 -2.72
C TYR A 107 3.17 -2.11 -1.55
N VAL A 108 4.37 -2.06 -0.98
CA VAL A 108 4.77 -2.78 0.22
C VAL A 108 5.48 -1.82 1.15
N TYR A 109 5.11 -1.88 2.43
CA TYR A 109 5.77 -1.22 3.51
C TYR A 109 6.09 -2.26 4.59
N ASP A 110 7.37 -2.49 4.85
CA ASP A 110 7.86 -3.15 6.06
C ASP A 110 8.70 -2.12 6.82
N PRO A 111 8.29 -1.66 8.01
CA PRO A 111 9.00 -0.61 8.75
C PRO A 111 10.42 -1.01 9.17
N GLN A 112 10.77 -2.30 9.14
CA GLN A 112 12.07 -2.80 9.59
C GLN A 112 12.99 -3.15 8.42
N GLU A 113 12.44 -3.64 7.31
CA GLU A 113 13.25 -4.27 6.27
C GLU A 113 13.35 -3.45 4.98
N TYR A 114 12.20 -3.06 4.40
CA TYR A 114 12.17 -2.48 3.07
C TYR A 114 10.84 -1.80 2.73
N GLU A 115 10.86 -1.01 1.68
CA GLU A 115 9.65 -0.61 0.96
C GLU A 115 9.78 -0.84 -0.53
N GLU A 116 8.65 -1.04 -1.19
CA GLU A 116 8.60 -1.38 -2.60
C GLU A 116 7.34 -0.80 -3.23
N VAL A 117 7.47 -0.36 -4.48
CA VAL A 117 6.37 0.05 -5.34
C VAL A 117 6.54 -0.62 -6.69
N GLN A 118 5.49 -1.25 -7.19
CA GLN A 118 5.42 -1.76 -8.56
C GLN A 118 4.24 -1.10 -9.28
N ALA A 119 4.48 -0.59 -10.48
CA ALA A 119 3.50 0.12 -11.29
C ALA A 119 3.08 -0.75 -12.48
N PHE A 120 1.77 -0.82 -12.71
CA PHE A 120 1.17 -1.60 -13.78
C PHE A 120 0.30 -0.72 -14.67
N GLY A 121 0.54 -0.75 -15.98
CA GLY A 121 -0.23 -0.02 -16.99
C GLY A 121 -0.76 -0.98 -18.05
N ARG A 122 -2.06 -0.95 -18.31
CA ARG A 122 -2.73 -1.86 -19.28
C ARG A 122 -2.39 -3.35 -19.05
N GLY A 123 -2.21 -3.75 -17.79
CA GLY A 123 -1.87 -5.13 -17.40
C GLY A 123 -0.41 -5.54 -17.54
N GLN A 124 0.47 -4.61 -17.93
CA GLN A 124 1.92 -4.82 -18.04
C GLN A 124 2.64 -4.13 -16.88
N HIS A 125 3.76 -4.69 -16.45
CA HIS A 125 4.67 -4.02 -15.51
C HIS A 125 5.37 -2.87 -16.26
N VAL A 126 5.22 -1.64 -15.77
CA VAL A 126 5.72 -0.43 -16.44
C VAL A 126 6.77 0.34 -15.65
N GLY A 127 7.07 -0.10 -14.44
CA GLY A 127 8.09 0.51 -13.59
C GLY A 127 7.89 0.13 -12.14
N GLY A 128 8.83 0.51 -11.30
CA GLY A 128 8.81 0.22 -9.88
C GLY A 128 10.16 0.51 -9.25
N GLU A 129 10.17 0.53 -7.93
CA GLU A 129 11.37 0.78 -7.15
C GLU A 129 11.27 -0.02 -5.84
N ARG A 130 12.41 -0.54 -5.38
CA ARG A 130 12.55 -1.22 -4.10
C ARG A 130 13.73 -0.62 -3.36
N LEU A 131 13.52 -0.34 -2.08
CA LEU A 131 14.54 0.19 -1.18
C LEU A 131 14.68 -0.72 0.03
N ILE A 132 15.86 -1.29 0.23
CA ILE A 132 16.20 -2.07 1.43
C ILE A 132 16.87 -1.11 2.41
N TYR A 133 16.30 -0.91 3.61
CA TYR A 133 16.76 0.14 4.52
C TYR A 133 18.20 -0.07 5.01
N LYS A 134 18.63 -1.32 5.14
CA LYS A 134 20.00 -1.68 5.52
C LYS A 134 21.05 -1.21 4.50
N GLU A 135 20.65 -1.02 3.24
CA GLU A 135 21.53 -0.61 2.14
C GLU A 135 21.55 0.92 1.97
N VAL A 136 20.76 1.66 2.76
CA VAL A 136 20.71 3.12 2.68
C VAL A 136 21.89 3.74 3.42
N GLU A 137 22.70 4.49 2.69
CA GLU A 137 23.70 5.39 3.28
C GLU A 137 22.99 6.59 3.93
N LEU A 138 23.06 6.68 5.25
CA LEU A 138 22.49 7.80 5.99
C LEU A 138 23.36 9.06 5.82
N PRO A 139 22.77 10.26 5.73
CA PRO A 139 23.54 11.49 5.69
C PRO A 139 24.46 11.59 6.91
N GLU A 140 25.75 11.86 6.69
CA GLU A 140 26.70 12.07 7.79
C GLU A 140 26.29 13.31 8.60
N SER A 141 26.15 13.15 9.91
CA SER A 141 25.95 14.28 10.83
C SER A 141 27.29 15.00 11.03
N LEU A 142 27.39 16.28 10.65
CA LEU A 142 28.59 17.08 10.87
C LEU A 142 28.93 17.29 12.36
N ASP A 143 27.92 17.22 13.23
CA ASP A 143 28.04 17.54 14.66
C ASP A 143 27.69 16.35 15.60
N GLY A 144 27.51 15.15 15.04
CA GLY A 144 27.08 13.96 15.79
C GLY A 144 25.58 13.92 16.14
N GLU A 145 24.83 14.98 15.86
CA GLU A 145 23.36 15.02 15.94
C GLU A 145 22.73 14.73 14.58
N PHE A 146 21.78 13.79 14.55
CA PHE A 146 21.06 13.39 13.35
C PHE A 146 20.10 14.50 12.90
N ASP A 147 20.24 15.02 11.67
CA ASP A 147 19.29 16.02 11.13
C ASP A 147 18.00 15.34 10.66
N ASP A 148 16.98 15.35 11.54
CA ASP A 148 15.63 14.85 11.25
C ASP A 148 15.04 15.43 9.95
N ARG A 149 15.36 16.70 9.61
CA ARG A 149 14.86 17.33 8.38
C ARG A 149 15.58 16.78 7.16
N ALA A 150 16.87 16.48 7.24
CA ALA A 150 17.60 15.82 6.17
C ALA A 150 17.07 14.40 5.94
N PHE A 151 16.79 13.67 7.02
CA PHE A 151 16.22 12.34 6.93
C PHE A 151 14.83 12.35 6.30
N ALA A 152 13.93 13.24 6.73
CA ALA A 152 12.61 13.39 6.12
C ALA A 152 12.68 13.74 4.62
N ARG A 153 13.60 14.64 4.21
CA ARG A 153 13.84 14.96 2.79
C ARG A 153 14.38 13.77 2.00
N MET A 154 15.13 12.87 2.64
CA MET A 154 15.58 11.64 2.01
C MET A 154 14.42 10.66 1.84
N GLN A 155 13.59 10.47 2.87
CA GLN A 155 12.42 9.59 2.84
C GLN A 155 11.36 10.01 1.82
N SER A 156 11.24 11.32 1.52
CA SER A 156 10.34 11.79 0.46
C SER A 156 10.76 11.33 -0.94
N ARG A 157 12.01 10.87 -1.11
CA ARG A 157 12.54 10.34 -2.37
C ARG A 157 12.53 8.82 -2.43
N TRP A 158 12.27 8.14 -1.32
CA TRP A 158 12.12 6.69 -1.27
C TRP A 158 10.84 6.25 -1.99
N PRO A 159 10.69 4.96 -2.35
CA PRO A 159 9.56 4.47 -3.16
C PRO A 159 8.17 4.96 -2.69
N LEU A 160 7.86 4.89 -1.39
CA LEU A 160 6.55 5.31 -0.88
C LEU A 160 6.44 6.83 -0.72
N GLY A 161 7.57 7.53 -0.54
CA GLY A 161 7.61 8.99 -0.59
C GLY A 161 7.32 9.52 -1.99
N HIS A 162 7.95 8.92 -3.01
CA HIS A 162 7.68 9.22 -4.40
C HIS A 162 6.23 8.88 -4.79
N LEU A 163 5.72 7.73 -4.35
CA LEU A 163 4.33 7.34 -4.59
C LEU A 163 3.34 8.33 -3.97
N ALA A 164 3.62 8.81 -2.75
CA ALA A 164 2.79 9.81 -2.09
C ALA A 164 2.76 11.12 -2.90
N TRP A 165 3.91 11.56 -3.42
CA TRP A 165 3.99 12.70 -4.33
C TRP A 165 3.16 12.50 -5.61
N VAL A 166 3.20 11.32 -6.25
CA VAL A 166 2.37 10.98 -7.42
C VAL A 166 0.87 11.12 -7.12
N PHE A 167 0.45 10.76 -5.90
CA PHE A 167 -0.93 10.88 -5.47
C PHE A 167 -1.30 12.27 -4.89
N GLY A 168 -0.32 13.14 -4.67
CA GLY A 168 -0.50 14.49 -4.14
C GLY A 168 -0.80 14.53 -2.64
N VAL A 169 -0.24 13.58 -1.88
CA VAL A 169 -0.34 13.45 -0.42
C VAL A 169 1.04 13.40 0.21
N GLU A 170 1.10 13.62 1.53
CA GLU A 170 2.30 13.34 2.30
C GLU A 170 2.49 11.83 2.48
N ARG A 171 3.75 11.42 2.72
CA ARG A 171 4.11 10.00 2.90
C ARG A 171 3.33 9.36 4.04
N GLU A 172 3.19 10.06 5.16
CA GLU A 172 2.46 9.62 6.35
C GLU A 172 0.96 9.43 6.05
N GLN A 173 0.38 10.28 5.20
CA GLN A 173 -1.01 10.15 4.78
C GLN A 173 -1.23 8.91 3.91
N LEU A 174 -0.28 8.62 3.00
CA LEU A 174 -0.32 7.41 2.18
C LEU A 174 -0.20 6.14 3.03
N LEU A 175 0.75 6.12 3.98
CA LEU A 175 0.93 5.00 4.90
C LEU A 175 -0.27 4.84 5.85
N GLY A 176 -0.89 5.97 6.25
CA GLY A 176 -2.07 6.02 7.09
C GLY A 176 -3.35 5.48 6.44
N LEU A 177 -3.37 5.24 5.11
CA LEU A 177 -4.54 4.70 4.41
C LEU A 177 -5.02 3.37 5.00
N ARG A 178 -4.10 2.54 5.52
CA ARG A 178 -4.43 1.27 6.18
C ARG A 178 -5.32 1.45 7.42
N GLN A 179 -5.23 2.59 8.09
CA GLN A 179 -5.96 2.85 9.35
C GLN A 179 -7.33 3.51 9.12
N LEU A 180 -7.64 3.90 7.89
CA LEU A 180 -8.91 4.52 7.57
C LEU A 180 -10.08 3.53 7.68
N PRO A 181 -11.31 4.04 7.92
CA PRO A 181 -12.52 3.23 7.81
C PRO A 181 -12.53 2.43 6.50
N THR A 182 -12.76 1.13 6.64
CA THR A 182 -12.58 0.18 5.54
C THR A 182 -13.90 -0.52 5.25
N THR A 183 -14.31 -0.50 3.98
CA THR A 183 -15.41 -1.33 3.49
C THR A 183 -14.87 -2.69 3.08
N ARG A 184 -15.51 -3.76 3.56
CA ARG A 184 -15.10 -5.15 3.30
C ARG A 184 -16.07 -5.83 2.36
N LEU A 185 -15.53 -6.37 1.28
CA LEU A 185 -16.25 -7.13 0.28
C LEU A 185 -15.82 -8.59 0.34
N ARG A 186 -16.77 -9.47 0.67
CA ARG A 186 -16.55 -10.90 0.57
C ARG A 186 -16.43 -11.30 -0.89
N LEU A 187 -15.49 -12.19 -1.19
CA LEU A 187 -15.20 -12.68 -2.53
C LEU A 187 -15.77 -14.08 -2.78
N ASP A 188 -16.62 -14.58 -1.89
CA ASP A 188 -17.37 -15.82 -2.11
C ASP A 188 -18.42 -15.65 -3.22
N GLY A 189 -18.60 -16.69 -4.03
CA GLY A 189 -19.32 -16.64 -5.32
C GLY A 189 -20.82 -16.33 -5.27
N ALA A 190 -21.37 -16.01 -4.09
CA ALA A 190 -22.79 -15.70 -3.89
C ALA A 190 -23.05 -14.25 -3.44
N ALA A 191 -22.00 -13.45 -3.18
CA ALA A 191 -22.19 -12.07 -2.74
C ALA A 191 -22.81 -11.22 -3.87
N ALA A 192 -23.95 -10.58 -3.57
CA ALA A 192 -24.60 -9.64 -4.47
C ALA A 192 -23.62 -8.52 -4.85
N GLU A 193 -23.60 -8.15 -6.12
CA GLU A 193 -22.77 -7.06 -6.62
C GLU A 193 -23.17 -5.76 -5.93
N ILE A 194 -22.29 -5.24 -5.08
CA ILE A 194 -22.48 -3.92 -4.50
C ILE A 194 -21.93 -2.92 -5.51
N PRO A 195 -22.77 -2.04 -6.10
CA PRO A 195 -22.28 -0.98 -6.96
C PRO A 195 -21.21 -0.19 -6.23
N LEU A 196 -20.10 0.11 -6.90
CA LEU A 196 -19.01 0.85 -6.29
C LEU A 196 -19.51 2.17 -5.70
N GLU A 197 -20.46 2.83 -6.36
CA GLU A 197 -21.08 4.06 -5.90
C GLU A 197 -21.76 3.92 -4.53
N SER A 198 -22.28 2.73 -4.22
CA SER A 198 -22.84 2.40 -2.90
C SER A 198 -21.74 2.15 -1.86
N LEU A 199 -20.60 1.55 -2.26
CA LEU A 199 -19.41 1.40 -1.41
C LEU A 199 -18.78 2.76 -1.08
N LEU A 200 -18.76 3.68 -2.05
CA LEU A 200 -18.21 5.03 -1.90
C LEU A 200 -19.10 5.94 -1.04
N ARG A 201 -20.43 5.79 -1.12
CA ARG A 201 -21.38 6.59 -0.30
C ARG A 201 -21.30 6.29 1.20
N GLY A 202 -20.97 5.05 1.57
CA GLY A 202 -20.82 4.67 2.98
C GLY A 202 -19.59 5.26 3.66
N ILE A 203 -18.66 5.83 2.89
CA ILE A 203 -17.39 6.40 3.38
C ILE A 203 -17.46 7.94 3.46
N ALA A 204 -18.39 8.57 2.74
CA ALA A 204 -18.59 10.02 2.70
C ALA A 204 -19.71 10.53 3.63
N ALA A 205 -20.15 9.73 4.60
CA ALA A 205 -21.21 10.05 5.56
C ALA A 205 -20.66 10.37 6.95
#